data_AF-A0A6I6K721-F1
#
_entry.id   AF-A0A6I6K721-F1
#
_cell.length_a   1.000
_cell.length_b   1.000
_cell.length_c   1.000
_cell.angle_alpha   90.00
_cell.angle_beta   90.00
_cell.angle_gamma   90.00
#
_symmetry.space_group_name_H-M   'P 1'
#
loop_
_entity.id
_entity.type
_entity.pdbx_description
1 polymer ?
#
loop_
_entity_poly.entity_id
_entity_poly.type
_entity_poly.pdbx_seq_one_letter_code
_entity_poly.pdbx_strand_id
1 'polypeptide(L)'
;MKKLVIIVTALLFMAGYTANAQMMSQNNKKSQKQGMMMQKSGMMQGGMMQGMMNSGKCPMCGQMMNQNMPMKKYGMMVNRLPNMQQQLSLTDDQVNQLFDLQTEFKKQQLDYQAELRKKQMKLKNLLADNASASQVKNQLEACSETKIDMKTAAYETAGKMKAMLTSEQKEQLKNTMMQGGGMMKGGMMQGKGGMMNQGQGGMMNQQQDQDHEEHH
;
A
#
# COMPACT_ATOMS: atom_id res chain seq x y z
N MET A 1 47.30 -8.45 30.30
CA MET A 1 47.71 -7.13 29.77
C MET A 1 46.52 -6.51 29.04
N LYS A 2 45.99 -5.41 29.59
CA LYS A 2 44.75 -4.74 29.17
C LYS A 2 45.01 -3.95 27.89
N LYS A 3 44.28 -4.22 26.80
CA LYS A 3 44.36 -3.42 25.57
C LYS A 3 43.38 -2.25 25.69
N LEU A 4 43.95 -1.04 25.64
CA LEU A 4 43.29 0.26 25.73
C LEU A 4 42.30 0.45 24.57
N VAL A 5 41.07 0.80 24.94
CA VAL A 5 40.01 1.27 24.05
C VAL A 5 40.24 2.77 23.83
N ILE A 6 40.55 3.16 22.59
CA ILE A 6 40.62 4.57 22.19
C ILE A 6 39.26 4.95 21.60
N ILE A 7 38.45 5.66 22.38
CA ILE A 7 37.18 6.25 21.96
C ILE A 7 37.51 7.61 21.34
N VAL A 8 37.41 7.73 20.02
CA VAL A 8 37.48 9.02 19.32
C VAL A 8 36.06 9.56 19.18
N THR A 9 35.67 10.40 20.14
CA THR A 9 34.41 11.14 20.09
C THR A 9 34.60 12.37 19.19
N ALA A 10 34.19 12.27 17.93
CA ALA A 10 34.12 13.44 17.04
C ALA A 10 32.75 14.12 17.19
N LEU A 11 32.68 15.13 18.07
CA LEU A 11 31.59 16.10 18.13
C LEU A 11 31.78 17.12 17.00
N LEU A 12 31.04 16.98 15.91
CA LEU A 12 30.95 17.97 14.84
C LEU A 12 29.61 18.70 14.94
N PHE A 13 29.67 19.86 15.59
CA PHE A 13 28.65 20.90 15.50
C PHE A 13 28.66 21.49 14.09
N MET A 14 27.61 21.25 13.31
CA MET A 14 27.31 22.06 12.12
C MET A 14 26.16 23.01 12.47
N ALA A 15 26.54 24.27 12.68
CA ALA A 15 25.66 25.40 12.84
C ALA A 15 24.75 25.59 11.62
N GLY A 16 23.55 26.08 11.89
CA GLY A 16 22.45 26.14 10.93
C GLY A 16 22.59 27.19 9.83
N TYR A 17 21.83 26.93 8.78
CA TYR A 17 21.34 27.95 7.86
C TYR A 17 19.84 27.75 7.69
N THR A 18 19.05 28.54 8.41
CA THR A 18 17.63 28.75 8.12
C THR A 18 17.55 29.80 7.02
N ALA A 19 17.26 29.37 5.79
CA ALA A 19 16.84 30.29 4.73
C ALA A 19 15.31 30.32 4.71
N ASN A 20 14.74 31.38 5.29
CA ASN A 20 13.35 31.76 5.12
C ASN A 20 13.14 32.25 3.68
N ALA A 21 12.35 31.51 2.89
CA ALA A 21 11.79 32.00 1.63
C ALA A 21 10.27 32.16 1.80
N GLN A 22 9.90 33.36 2.21
CA GLN A 22 8.54 33.90 2.16
C GLN A 22 8.28 34.34 0.71
N MET A 23 7.44 33.63 -0.05
CA MET A 23 6.92 34.14 -1.33
C MET A 23 5.45 33.78 -1.55
N MET A 24 4.67 34.86 -1.68
CA MET A 24 3.45 35.05 -2.46
C MET A 24 2.17 34.29 -2.07
N SER A 25 1.42 34.97 -1.22
CA SER A 25 -0.04 35.09 -1.30
C SER A 25 -0.45 35.71 -2.64
N GLN A 26 -1.31 35.02 -3.41
CA GLN A 26 -2.17 35.71 -4.36
C GLN A 26 -3.51 34.99 -4.53
N ASN A 27 -4.55 35.76 -4.22
CA ASN A 27 -5.97 35.49 -4.41
C ASN A 27 -6.30 34.98 -5.82
N ASN A 28 -7.22 34.02 -5.91
CA ASN A 28 -8.34 34.18 -6.83
C ASN A 28 -9.57 33.37 -6.37
N LYS A 29 -10.56 34.09 -5.84
CA LYS A 29 -11.97 33.69 -5.78
C LYS A 29 -12.67 34.28 -7.01
N LYS A 30 -13.31 33.41 -7.80
CA LYS A 30 -14.42 33.63 -8.77
C LYS A 30 -14.36 32.43 -9.74
N SER A 31 -15.41 31.77 -10.20
CA SER A 31 -16.85 32.03 -10.23
C SER A 31 -17.55 30.79 -10.81
N GLN A 32 -18.86 30.63 -10.51
CA GLN A 32 -19.90 30.00 -11.34
C GLN A 32 -19.74 28.51 -11.73
N LYS A 33 -20.58 27.58 -11.24
CA LYS A 33 -21.98 27.35 -11.67
C LYS A 33 -22.19 27.57 -13.18
N GLN A 34 -22.08 26.52 -13.98
CA GLN A 34 -23.04 26.18 -15.04
C GLN A 34 -22.57 24.94 -15.82
N GLY A 35 -23.53 24.11 -16.22
CA GLY A 35 -23.32 23.13 -17.29
C GLY A 35 -23.47 21.68 -16.87
N MET A 36 -24.68 21.28 -16.47
CA MET A 36 -25.14 19.92 -16.75
C MET A 36 -25.03 19.69 -18.28
N MET A 37 -24.23 18.72 -18.72
CA MET A 37 -24.36 18.17 -20.07
C MET A 37 -24.97 16.77 -19.98
N MET A 38 -26.28 16.76 -20.12
CA MET A 38 -27.04 15.62 -20.63
C MET A 38 -26.69 15.35 -22.10
N GLN A 39 -26.77 14.07 -22.46
CA GLN A 39 -27.22 13.55 -23.76
C GLN A 39 -26.42 13.90 -25.04
N LYS A 40 -25.66 12.91 -25.51
CA LYS A 40 -25.94 12.21 -26.78
C LYS A 40 -25.06 10.96 -26.86
N SER A 41 -25.66 9.79 -26.66
CA SER A 41 -26.19 8.95 -27.75
C SER A 41 -25.05 8.29 -28.55
N GLY A 42 -24.54 7.20 -27.99
CA GLY A 42 -23.68 6.24 -28.66
C GLY A 42 -23.97 4.87 -28.05
N MET A 43 -24.79 4.09 -28.74
CA MET A 43 -25.22 2.75 -28.41
C MET A 43 -24.00 1.85 -28.07
N MET A 44 -23.77 1.59 -26.79
CA MET A 44 -23.12 0.33 -26.40
C MET A 44 -24.20 -0.52 -25.76
N GLN A 45 -24.62 -1.48 -26.56
CA GLN A 45 -25.55 -2.55 -26.31
C GLN A 45 -25.21 -3.22 -24.97
N GLY A 46 -25.83 -2.70 -23.92
CA GLY A 46 -25.83 -3.27 -22.59
C GLY A 46 -26.67 -4.52 -22.62
N GLY A 47 -26.08 -5.62 -22.15
CA GLY A 47 -26.79 -6.89 -22.09
C GLY A 47 -25.90 -8.09 -21.88
N MET A 48 -24.79 -8.00 -21.13
CA MET A 48 -24.04 -9.21 -20.75
C MET A 48 -23.03 -9.07 -19.59
N MET A 49 -23.07 -7.99 -18.79
CA MET A 49 -22.09 -7.80 -17.69
C MET A 49 -22.69 -7.62 -16.29
N GLN A 50 -24.02 -7.72 -16.13
CA GLN A 50 -24.68 -7.43 -14.85
C GLN A 50 -24.87 -8.68 -13.95
N GLY A 51 -24.46 -9.87 -14.40
CA GLY A 51 -24.62 -11.13 -13.65
C GLY A 51 -23.33 -11.73 -13.07
N MET A 52 -22.15 -11.16 -13.36
CA MET A 52 -20.87 -11.82 -13.07
C MET A 52 -20.07 -11.21 -11.91
N MET A 53 -20.57 -10.15 -11.26
CA MET A 53 -19.86 -9.48 -10.16
C MET A 53 -20.24 -9.95 -8.75
N ASN A 54 -21.24 -10.82 -8.58
CA ASN A 54 -21.76 -11.12 -7.22
C ASN A 54 -21.43 -12.53 -6.68
N SER A 55 -20.82 -13.42 -7.46
CA SER A 55 -20.58 -14.82 -7.04
C SER A 55 -19.34 -15.46 -7.68
N GLY A 56 -18.16 -14.85 -7.57
CA GLY A 56 -16.98 -15.41 -8.22
C GLY A 56 -15.68 -14.79 -7.78
N LYS A 57 -15.27 -15.03 -6.53
CA LYS A 57 -13.86 -14.94 -6.13
C LYS A 57 -13.06 -15.76 -7.14
N CYS A 58 -12.37 -15.13 -8.09
CA CYS A 58 -11.52 -15.83 -9.04
C CYS A 58 -10.45 -16.58 -8.22
N PRO A 59 -10.53 -17.92 -8.07
CA PRO A 59 -9.64 -18.66 -7.17
C PRO A 59 -8.17 -18.61 -7.64
N MET A 60 -7.96 -18.25 -8.92
CA MET A 60 -6.65 -17.99 -9.50
C MET A 60 -5.99 -16.69 -9.00
N CYS A 61 -6.76 -15.66 -8.61
CA CYS A 61 -6.18 -14.42 -8.07
C CYS A 61 -5.58 -14.61 -6.66
N GLY A 62 -6.05 -15.59 -5.90
CA GLY A 62 -5.51 -15.90 -4.57
C GLY A 62 -4.13 -16.55 -4.63
N GLN A 63 -3.88 -17.39 -5.63
CA GLN A 63 -2.65 -18.18 -5.72
C GLN A 63 -1.46 -17.39 -6.31
N MET A 64 -1.71 -16.40 -7.17
CA MET A 64 -0.64 -15.52 -7.67
C MET A 64 -0.19 -14.43 -6.68
N MET A 65 -1.01 -14.10 -5.66
CA MET A 65 -0.60 -13.15 -4.61
C MET A 65 0.30 -13.77 -3.53
N ASN A 66 0.45 -15.11 -3.51
CA ASN A 66 1.38 -15.79 -2.63
C ASN A 66 2.81 -15.84 -3.20
N GLN A 67 3.12 -14.98 -4.18
CA GLN A 67 4.50 -14.73 -4.58
C GLN A 67 5.27 -14.28 -3.34
N ASN A 68 6.15 -15.17 -2.89
CA ASN A 68 7.13 -14.97 -1.85
C ASN A 68 7.90 -13.68 -2.16
N MET A 69 7.47 -12.56 -1.56
CA MET A 69 8.13 -11.27 -1.65
C MET A 69 9.07 -11.15 -0.44
N PRO A 70 10.30 -11.70 -0.50
CA PRO A 70 11.17 -11.86 0.66
C PRO A 70 11.51 -10.55 1.34
N MET A 71 11.45 -9.43 0.62
CA MET A 71 11.73 -8.10 1.17
C MET A 71 10.54 -7.45 1.89
N LYS A 72 9.30 -7.85 1.57
CA LYS A 72 8.09 -7.25 2.18
C LYS A 72 8.03 -7.52 3.69
N LYS A 73 8.54 -8.69 4.13
CA LYS A 73 8.55 -9.08 5.54
C LYS A 73 9.34 -8.10 6.42
N TYR A 74 10.41 -7.49 5.91
CA TYR A 74 11.22 -6.55 6.68
C TYR A 74 10.51 -5.22 6.89
N GLY A 75 9.86 -4.68 5.86
CA GLY A 75 9.00 -3.49 6.01
C GLY A 75 7.84 -3.74 6.98
N MET A 76 7.25 -4.95 6.98
CA MET A 76 6.24 -5.31 7.97
C MET A 76 6.82 -5.42 9.39
N MET A 77 8.01 -5.99 9.53
CA MET A 77 8.70 -6.08 10.83
C MET A 77 8.92 -4.69 11.43
N VAL A 78 9.49 -3.77 10.65
CA VAL A 78 9.74 -2.38 11.10
C VAL A 78 8.47 -1.68 11.58
N ASN A 79 7.34 -1.94 10.93
CA ASN A 79 6.06 -1.33 11.30
C ASN A 79 5.35 -2.00 12.48
N ARG A 80 5.52 -3.32 12.64
CA ARG A 80 4.77 -4.10 13.65
C ARG A 80 5.51 -4.28 14.94
N LEU A 81 6.82 -4.52 14.91
CA LEU A 81 7.59 -4.95 16.08
C LEU A 81 7.49 -3.99 17.29
N PRO A 82 7.53 -2.64 17.14
CA PRO A 82 7.34 -1.75 18.29
C PRO A 82 5.99 -1.92 19.01
N ASN A 83 4.96 -2.38 18.30
CA ASN A 83 3.62 -2.58 18.84
C ASN A 83 3.40 -3.98 19.43
N MET A 84 4.42 -4.84 19.44
CA MET A 84 4.32 -6.22 19.92
C MET A 84 4.73 -6.38 21.40
N GLN A 85 4.62 -5.31 22.19
CA GLN A 85 5.07 -5.27 23.58
C GLN A 85 4.53 -6.44 24.41
N GLN A 86 3.21 -6.63 24.43
CA GLN A 86 2.58 -7.71 25.20
C GLN A 86 2.93 -9.10 24.67
N GLN A 87 2.98 -9.26 23.34
CA GLN A 87 3.18 -10.55 22.68
C GLN A 87 4.60 -11.09 22.86
N LEU A 88 5.57 -10.20 22.98
CA LEU A 88 6.99 -10.54 23.14
C LEU A 88 7.52 -10.18 24.53
N SER A 89 6.66 -9.71 25.44
CA SER A 89 7.05 -9.21 26.76
C SER A 89 8.22 -8.21 26.66
N LEU A 90 8.11 -7.23 25.76
CA LEU A 90 9.13 -6.21 25.57
C LEU A 90 9.17 -5.28 26.80
N THR A 91 10.37 -4.88 27.21
CA THR A 91 10.53 -3.82 28.21
C THR A 91 10.20 -2.45 27.61
N ASP A 92 9.86 -1.48 28.47
CA ASP A 92 9.58 -0.11 28.01
C ASP A 92 10.79 0.51 27.28
N ASP A 93 12.00 0.23 27.76
CA ASP A 93 13.24 0.64 27.10
C ASP A 93 13.39 0.04 25.69
N GLN A 94 13.09 -1.25 25.53
CA GLN A 94 13.10 -1.89 24.21
C GLN A 94 12.05 -1.24 23.30
N VAL A 95 10.84 -1.00 23.79
CA VAL A 95 9.75 -0.38 23.01
C VAL A 95 10.15 1.02 22.53
N ASN A 96 10.71 1.85 23.42
CA ASN A 96 11.18 3.19 23.06
C ASN A 96 12.24 3.15 21.96
N GLN A 97 13.27 2.30 22.12
CA GLN A 97 14.32 2.15 21.11
C GLN A 97 13.79 1.63 19.76
N LEU A 98 12.80 0.74 19.80
CA LEU A 98 12.12 0.24 18.60
C LEU A 98 11.30 1.34 17.92
N PHE A 99 10.62 2.22 18.66
CA PHE A 99 9.92 3.37 18.08
C PHE A 99 10.86 4.40 17.48
N ASP A 100 12.02 4.64 18.09
CA ASP A 100 13.04 5.54 17.54
C ASP A 100 13.55 5.03 16.19
N LEU A 101 13.91 3.74 16.12
CA LEU A 101 14.32 3.10 14.86
C LEU A 101 13.21 3.13 13.81
N GLN A 102 11.95 2.91 14.21
CA GLN A 102 10.82 2.98 13.29
C GLN A 102 10.65 4.40 12.74
N THR A 103 10.76 5.41 13.59
CA THR A 103 10.58 6.81 13.25
C THR A 103 11.67 7.25 12.27
N GLU A 104 12.92 6.90 12.53
CA GLU A 104 14.03 7.20 11.64
C GLU A 104 13.84 6.54 10.26
N PHE A 105 13.47 5.26 10.23
CA PHE A 105 13.16 4.58 8.98
C PHE A 105 11.99 5.24 8.23
N LYS A 106 10.94 5.68 8.91
CA LYS A 106 9.80 6.37 8.28
C LYS A 106 10.21 7.69 7.65
N LYS A 107 11.12 8.45 8.26
CA LYS A 107 11.69 9.66 7.66
C LYS A 107 12.44 9.33 6.37
N GLN A 108 13.38 8.38 6.43
CA GLN A 108 14.13 7.92 5.25
C GLN A 108 13.21 7.38 4.16
N GLN A 109 12.15 6.67 4.53
CA GLN A 109 11.15 6.17 3.59
C GLN A 109 10.44 7.31 2.84
N LEU A 110 10.12 8.42 3.52
CA LEU A 110 9.53 9.59 2.87
C LEU A 110 10.50 10.22 1.87
N ASP A 111 11.77 10.31 2.22
CA ASP A 111 12.82 10.84 1.34
C ASP A 111 12.98 9.98 0.08
N TYR A 112 13.08 8.65 0.23
CA TYR A 112 13.11 7.73 -0.91
C TYR A 112 11.86 7.82 -1.80
N GLN A 113 10.68 7.99 -1.20
CA GLN A 113 9.44 8.16 -1.97
C GLN A 113 9.44 9.47 -2.76
N ALA A 114 9.94 10.56 -2.17
CA ALA A 114 10.07 11.84 -2.87
C ALA A 114 11.06 11.74 -4.03
N GLU A 115 12.22 11.13 -3.80
CA GLU A 115 13.23 10.93 -4.84
C GLU A 115 12.72 10.03 -5.98
N LEU A 116 12.05 8.92 -5.64
CA LEU A 116 11.45 8.03 -6.64
C LEU A 116 10.42 8.76 -7.49
N ARG A 117 9.55 9.58 -6.88
CA ARG A 117 8.58 10.40 -7.63
C ARG A 117 9.28 11.36 -8.59
N LYS A 118 10.35 12.04 -8.16
CA LYS A 118 11.16 12.91 -9.03
C LYS A 118 11.73 12.14 -10.22
N LYS A 119 12.32 10.97 -9.96
CA LYS A 119 12.88 10.09 -11.00
C LYS A 119 11.80 9.56 -11.96
N GLN A 120 10.60 9.26 -11.47
CA GLN A 120 9.46 8.85 -12.30
C GLN A 120 8.91 9.98 -13.17
N MET A 121 8.84 11.22 -12.66
CA MET A 121 8.47 12.37 -13.48
C MET A 121 9.45 12.59 -14.62
N LYS A 122 10.76 12.48 -14.34
CA LYS A 122 11.78 12.56 -15.39
C LYS A 122 11.62 11.44 -16.43
N LEU A 123 11.33 10.21 -16.00
CA LEU A 123 11.04 9.11 -16.92
C LEU A 123 9.83 9.42 -17.81
N LYS A 124 8.74 9.93 -17.22
CA LYS A 124 7.54 10.33 -17.96
C LYS A 124 7.86 11.37 -19.04
N ASN A 125 8.68 12.37 -18.72
CA ASN A 125 9.09 13.39 -19.68
C ASN A 125 9.93 12.80 -20.82
N LEU A 126 10.94 11.96 -20.50
CA LEU A 126 11.74 11.27 -21.52
C LEU A 126 10.89 10.44 -22.50
N LEU A 127 9.85 9.77 -21.99
CA LEU A 127 8.92 9.02 -22.82
C LEU A 127 8.05 9.93 -23.70
N ALA A 128 7.60 11.07 -23.18
CA ALA A 128 6.84 12.06 -23.95
C ALA A 128 7.67 12.70 -25.08
N ASP A 129 8.96 12.91 -24.84
CA ASP A 129 9.89 13.53 -25.79
C ASP A 129 10.46 12.53 -26.81
N ASN A 130 10.01 11.28 -26.81
CA ASN A 130 10.58 10.17 -27.62
C ASN A 130 12.10 10.05 -27.47
N ALA A 131 12.61 10.18 -26.25
CA ALA A 131 14.03 10.06 -25.96
C ALA A 131 14.61 8.70 -26.39
N SER A 132 15.93 8.66 -26.56
CA SER A 132 16.62 7.42 -26.96
C SER A 132 16.43 6.30 -25.94
N ALA A 133 16.50 5.05 -26.41
CA ALA A 133 16.38 3.87 -25.55
C ALA A 133 17.40 3.87 -24.39
N SER A 134 18.61 4.39 -24.62
CA SER A 134 19.65 4.52 -23.58
C SER A 134 19.23 5.48 -22.46
N GLN A 135 18.66 6.65 -22.80
CA GLN A 135 18.19 7.60 -21.80
C GLN A 135 17.04 7.03 -20.96
N VAL A 136 16.10 6.35 -21.61
CA VAL A 136 14.97 5.68 -20.93
C VAL A 136 15.49 4.58 -19.99
N LYS A 137 16.42 3.74 -20.47
CA LYS A 137 17.06 2.69 -19.68
C LYS A 137 17.74 3.25 -18.43
N ASN A 138 18.60 4.26 -18.58
CA ASN A 138 19.33 4.85 -17.46
C ASN A 138 18.36 5.43 -16.41
N GLN A 139 17.24 6.01 -16.85
CA GLN A 139 16.25 6.55 -15.92
C GLN A 139 15.43 5.46 -15.22
N LEU A 140 15.14 4.34 -15.89
CA LEU A 140 14.54 3.15 -15.28
C LEU A 140 15.46 2.52 -14.24
N GLU A 141 16.76 2.44 -14.52
CA GLU A 141 17.78 1.97 -13.59
C GLU A 141 17.83 2.86 -12.34
N ALA A 142 17.88 4.18 -12.51
CA ALA A 142 17.84 5.13 -11.41
C ALA A 142 16.57 4.98 -10.54
N CYS A 143 15.40 4.72 -11.14
CA CYS A 143 14.18 4.43 -10.39
C CYS A 143 14.27 3.11 -9.62
N SER A 144 14.96 2.12 -10.19
CA SER A 144 15.11 0.79 -9.59
C SER A 144 16.09 0.83 -8.41
N GLU A 145 17.17 1.59 -8.54
CA GLU A 145 18.15 1.86 -7.48
C GLU A 145 17.46 2.43 -6.22
N THR A 146 16.67 3.51 -6.33
CA THR A 146 15.94 4.06 -5.17
C THR A 146 14.98 3.04 -4.54
N LYS A 147 14.37 2.15 -5.33
CA LYS A 147 13.53 1.06 -4.79
C LYS A 147 14.34 -0.01 -4.07
N ILE A 148 15.56 -0.28 -4.52
CA ILE A 148 16.50 -1.19 -3.87
C ILE A 148 16.93 -0.57 -2.54
N ASP A 149 17.34 0.70 -2.54
CA ASP A 149 17.78 1.42 -1.33
C ASP A 149 16.70 1.44 -0.25
N MET A 150 15.46 1.73 -0.62
CA MET A 150 14.32 1.69 0.30
C MET A 150 14.12 0.28 0.92
N LYS A 151 14.31 -0.80 0.14
CA LYS A 151 14.21 -2.18 0.64
C LYS A 151 15.40 -2.55 1.52
N THR A 152 16.60 -2.10 1.17
CA THR A 152 17.82 -2.27 1.95
C THR A 152 17.69 -1.58 3.30
N ALA A 153 17.24 -0.33 3.33
CA ALA A 153 16.99 0.41 4.57
C ALA A 153 15.99 -0.31 5.48
N ALA A 154 14.93 -0.91 4.92
CA ALA A 154 13.97 -1.72 5.68
C ALA A 154 14.61 -2.99 6.25
N TYR A 155 15.44 -3.67 5.47
CA TYR A 155 16.18 -4.86 5.91
C TYR A 155 17.16 -4.54 7.05
N GLU A 156 17.95 -3.48 6.91
CA GLU A 156 18.92 -3.06 7.93
C GLU A 156 18.23 -2.61 9.21
N THR A 157 17.16 -1.81 9.10
CA THR A 157 16.37 -1.37 10.26
C THR A 157 15.75 -2.57 10.98
N ALA A 158 15.16 -3.50 10.24
CA ALA A 158 14.64 -4.75 10.82
C ALA A 158 15.74 -5.56 11.52
N GLY A 159 16.95 -5.59 10.96
CA GLY A 159 18.13 -6.20 11.60
C GLY A 159 18.48 -5.55 12.93
N LYS A 160 18.56 -4.20 12.97
CA LYS A 160 18.82 -3.41 14.19
C LYS A 160 17.74 -3.66 15.25
N MET A 161 16.46 -3.63 14.86
CA MET A 161 15.36 -3.91 15.76
C MET A 161 15.41 -5.33 16.31
N LYS A 162 15.70 -6.33 15.47
CA LYS A 162 15.85 -7.72 15.92
C LYS A 162 17.02 -7.87 16.89
N ALA A 163 18.09 -7.09 16.73
CA ALA A 163 19.24 -7.13 17.64
C ALA A 163 18.90 -6.67 19.07
N MET A 164 17.89 -5.80 19.24
CA MET A 164 17.41 -5.33 20.56
C MET A 164 16.63 -6.40 21.34
N LEU A 165 16.25 -7.50 20.69
CA LEU A 165 15.48 -8.58 21.30
C LEU A 165 16.38 -9.64 21.94
N THR A 166 15.91 -10.25 23.02
CA THR A 166 16.54 -11.45 23.60
C THR A 166 16.37 -12.66 22.68
N SER A 167 17.08 -13.75 22.98
CA SER A 167 16.96 -15.01 22.23
C SER A 167 15.54 -15.58 22.29
N GLU A 168 14.89 -15.51 23.44
CA GLU A 168 13.52 -15.99 23.68
C GLU A 168 12.52 -15.15 22.87
N GLN A 169 12.66 -13.83 22.91
CA GLN A 169 11.82 -12.90 22.15
C GLN A 169 11.97 -13.09 20.63
N LYS A 170 13.19 -13.39 20.15
CA LYS A 170 13.45 -13.70 18.73
C LYS A 170 12.70 -14.95 18.27
N GLU A 171 12.64 -15.99 19.09
CA GLU A 171 11.93 -17.21 18.75
C GLU A 171 10.40 -16.99 18.80
N GLN A 172 9.90 -16.26 19.80
CA GLN A 172 8.50 -15.85 19.84
C GLN A 172 8.11 -15.03 18.59
N LEU A 173 8.93 -14.05 18.21
CA LEU A 173 8.71 -13.24 17.01
C LEU A 173 8.62 -14.10 15.74
N LYS A 174 9.51 -15.08 15.58
CA LYS A 174 9.49 -16.01 14.45
C LYS A 174 8.18 -16.81 14.40
N ASN A 175 7.73 -17.31 15.55
CA ASN A 175 6.47 -18.05 15.65
C ASN A 175 5.26 -17.16 15.32
N THR A 176 5.20 -15.93 15.84
CA THR A 176 4.12 -14.98 15.55
C THR A 176 4.08 -14.59 14.08
N MET A 177 5.24 -14.38 13.43
CA MET A 177 5.29 -14.05 12.01
C MET A 177 4.88 -15.23 11.10
N MET A 178 5.23 -16.46 11.48
CA MET A 178 4.80 -17.66 10.75
C MET A 178 3.29 -17.90 10.87
N GLN A 179 2.71 -17.67 12.05
CA GLN A 179 1.27 -17.86 12.28
C GLN A 179 0.42 -16.74 11.66
N GLY A 180 0.88 -15.49 11.72
CA GLY A 180 0.16 -14.34 11.16
C GLY A 180 0.18 -14.23 9.63
N GLY A 181 1.05 -14.99 8.94
CA GLY A 181 1.10 -15.08 7.47
C GLY A 181 0.25 -16.20 6.87
N GLY A 182 -0.39 -17.03 7.70
CA GLY A 182 -1.00 -18.30 7.29
C GLY A 182 -2.53 -18.32 7.15
N MET A 183 -3.23 -17.18 7.24
CA MET A 183 -4.70 -17.15 7.17
C MET A 183 -5.24 -16.90 5.76
N MET A 184 -5.13 -17.92 4.91
CA MET A 184 -6.23 -18.38 4.05
C MET A 184 -6.19 -19.92 3.90
N LYS A 185 -5.70 -20.65 4.92
CA LYS A 185 -5.84 -22.11 4.94
C LYS A 185 -7.28 -22.46 5.36
N GLY A 186 -8.16 -22.52 4.36
CA GLY A 186 -9.30 -23.44 4.34
C GLY A 186 -10.23 -23.38 5.55
N GLY A 187 -10.84 -22.22 5.81
CA GLY A 187 -12.15 -22.20 6.45
C GLY A 187 -13.15 -22.85 5.50
N MET A 188 -13.19 -24.19 5.48
CA MET A 188 -14.40 -24.93 5.13
C MET A 188 -15.50 -24.38 6.05
N MET A 189 -16.23 -23.37 5.57
CA MET A 189 -17.63 -23.25 5.92
C MET A 189 -18.27 -24.53 5.40
N GLN A 190 -18.24 -25.53 6.28
CA GLN A 190 -19.13 -26.66 6.25
C GLN A 190 -20.53 -26.05 6.37
N GLY A 191 -21.09 -25.68 5.22
CA GLY A 191 -22.46 -25.24 5.06
C GLY A 191 -23.38 -26.40 5.41
N LYS A 192 -23.54 -26.61 6.72
CA LYS A 192 -24.69 -27.26 7.31
C LYS A 192 -25.78 -26.19 7.40
N GLY A 193 -26.88 -26.41 6.67
CA GLY A 193 -28.07 -25.57 6.67
C GLY A 193 -28.20 -24.80 5.37
N GLY A 194 -29.24 -24.92 4.56
CA GLY A 194 -30.47 -25.73 4.55
C GLY A 194 -30.91 -25.70 3.09
N MET A 195 -31.52 -26.75 2.54
CA MET A 195 -32.97 -26.91 2.55
C MET A 195 -33.75 -25.59 2.37
N MET A 196 -34.70 -25.64 1.42
CA MET A 196 -35.69 -24.61 1.04
C MET A 196 -35.11 -23.57 0.06
N ASN A 197 -35.53 -23.50 -1.20
CA ASN A 197 -36.92 -23.28 -1.58
C ASN A 197 -37.24 -23.93 -2.95
N GLN A 198 -37.94 -25.06 -2.90
CA GLN A 198 -38.85 -25.48 -3.96
C GLN A 198 -40.06 -24.55 -3.94
N GLY A 199 -40.47 -24.07 -5.11
CA GLY A 199 -41.88 -23.77 -5.37
C GLY A 199 -42.35 -22.35 -5.11
N GLN A 200 -42.54 -21.61 -6.20
CA GLN A 200 -43.69 -20.75 -6.50
C GLN A 200 -43.41 -20.20 -7.90
N GLY A 201 -44.17 -20.49 -8.96
CA GLY A 201 -45.59 -20.79 -9.03
C GLY A 201 -46.34 -19.54 -9.50
N GLY A 202 -46.61 -19.48 -10.81
CA GLY A 202 -47.84 -18.90 -11.37
C GLY A 202 -47.96 -17.37 -11.53
N MET A 203 -48.92 -17.01 -12.41
CA MET A 203 -49.40 -15.69 -12.85
C MET A 203 -48.61 -15.10 -14.04
N MET A 204 -49.04 -15.17 -15.30
CA MET A 204 -50.38 -15.03 -15.91
C MET A 204 -51.16 -13.80 -15.44
N ASN A 205 -51.05 -12.70 -16.21
CA ASN A 205 -52.16 -11.91 -16.77
C ASN A 205 -51.54 -10.91 -17.78
N GLN A 206 -51.83 -10.92 -19.08
CA GLN A 206 -53.12 -10.64 -19.75
C GLN A 206 -53.59 -9.22 -19.37
N GLN A 207 -53.25 -8.20 -20.18
CA GLN A 207 -53.98 -7.65 -21.34
C GLN A 207 -54.95 -6.54 -20.93
N GLN A 208 -54.94 -5.48 -21.76
CA GLN A 208 -55.99 -4.47 -22.00
C GLN A 208 -56.15 -3.30 -21.02
N ASP A 209 -55.98 -2.11 -21.60
CA ASP A 209 -56.88 -0.93 -21.60
C ASP A 209 -55.98 0.28 -21.98
N GLN A 210 -55.84 0.68 -23.24
CA GLN A 210 -56.79 1.41 -24.10
C GLN A 210 -57.36 2.70 -23.47
N ASP A 211 -57.19 3.78 -24.25
CA ASP A 211 -57.96 5.02 -24.30
C ASP A 211 -57.61 6.16 -23.31
N HIS A 212 -57.03 7.25 -23.86
CA HIS A 212 -57.83 8.42 -24.22
C HIS A 212 -57.10 9.39 -25.16
N GLU A 213 -57.83 9.72 -26.23
CA GLU A 213 -57.60 10.67 -27.30
C GLU A 213 -57.57 12.16 -26.87
N GLU A 214 -56.89 12.93 -27.73
CA GLU A 214 -57.20 14.26 -28.28
C GLU A 214 -57.50 15.49 -27.41
N HIS A 215 -56.62 16.49 -27.60
CA HIS A 215 -57.02 17.87 -27.85
C HIS A 215 -56.23 18.39 -29.07
N HIS A 216 -56.89 18.58 -30.22
CA HIS A 216 -56.84 19.79 -31.07
C HIS A 216 -57.64 19.63 -32.36
#